data_AF-A0A245ZHG8-F1
#
_entry.id   AF-A0A245ZHG8-F1
#
_cell.length_a   1.000
_cell.length_b   1.000
_cell.length_c   1.000
_cell.angle_alpha   90.00
_cell.angle_beta   90.00
_cell.angle_gamma   90.00
#
_symmetry.space_group_name_H-M   'P 1'
#
loop_
_entity.id
_entity.type
_entity.pdbx_description
1 polymer ?
#
loop_
_entity_poly.entity_id
_entity_poly.type
_entity_poly.pdbx_seq_one_letter_code
_entity_poly.pdbx_strand_id
1 'polypeptide(L)'
;MSHELTMTDPAARSRHVAALASSTAWTTEMALAQSEGVDVPALIESYERGLVALKEAEPKGLGASGKPGKLSSGLADDLALLCTKIAPTIAVEQADAWNKVMVTALSDLPGRVAREAAQAALHTPMRFLNEVEGVIREKAVPIGYRHSMALRRLRELEAAIRRALEPDQPALAAPNPEPELTVEQIRALTPELRSIGVKIGAITQDQVAHAIRSNYVPHEEAA
;
A
#
# COMPACT_ATOMS: atom_id res chain seq x y z
N MET A 1 -18.71 26.43 16.28
CA MET A 1 -19.78 25.47 15.93
C MET A 1 -19.13 24.35 15.15
N SER A 2 -18.72 23.30 15.85
CA SER A 2 -18.08 22.14 15.27
C SER A 2 -19.17 21.26 14.65
N HIS A 3 -19.14 21.09 13.33
CA HIS A 3 -20.01 20.13 12.66
C HIS A 3 -19.54 18.71 13.00
N GLU A 4 -20.11 18.11 14.05
CA GLU A 4 -20.12 16.66 14.21
C GLU A 4 -21.02 16.09 13.12
N LEU A 5 -20.42 15.75 11.98
CA LEU A 5 -20.99 14.82 11.02
C LEU A 5 -21.07 13.46 11.70
N THR A 6 -22.19 13.20 12.38
CA THR A 6 -22.56 11.85 12.83
C THR A 6 -22.81 11.02 11.57
N MET A 7 -21.76 10.37 11.08
CA MET A 7 -21.85 9.46 9.93
C MET A 7 -22.66 8.24 10.36
N THR A 8 -23.95 8.20 10.04
CA THR A 8 -24.86 7.09 10.39
C THR A 8 -24.73 5.87 9.48
N ASP A 9 -24.06 5.98 8.32
CA ASP A 9 -23.82 4.87 7.39
C ASP A 9 -22.54 4.09 7.76
N PRO A 10 -22.64 2.78 8.12
CA PRO A 10 -21.49 1.93 8.40
C PRO A 10 -20.48 1.87 7.25
N ALA A 11 -20.93 1.88 5.99
CA ALA A 11 -20.03 1.83 4.84
C ALA A 11 -19.26 3.15 4.67
N ALA A 12 -19.87 4.29 5.01
CA ALA A 12 -19.19 5.56 5.04
C ALA A 12 -18.14 5.61 6.17
N ARG A 13 -18.42 5.06 7.35
CA ARG A 13 -17.43 4.96 8.44
C ARG A 13 -16.25 4.06 8.07
N SER A 14 -16.49 2.88 7.50
CA SER A 14 -15.40 2.01 7.05
C SER A 14 -14.49 2.69 6.03
N ARG A 15 -15.05 3.50 5.12
CA ARG A 15 -14.28 4.32 4.18
C ARG A 15 -13.47 5.40 4.90
N HIS A 16 -14.05 6.03 5.92
CA HIS A 16 -13.36 7.05 6.71
C HIS A 16 -12.16 6.47 7.48
N VAL A 17 -12.35 5.34 8.18
CA VAL A 17 -11.27 4.64 8.89
C VAL A 17 -10.18 4.17 7.92
N ALA A 18 -10.57 3.65 6.75
CA ALA A 18 -9.61 3.28 5.70
C ALA A 18 -8.79 4.48 5.17
N ALA A 19 -9.44 5.64 5.01
CA ALA A 19 -8.76 6.87 4.61
C ALA A 19 -7.81 7.37 5.70
N LEU A 20 -8.22 7.32 6.96
CA LEU A 20 -7.39 7.67 8.11
C LEU A 20 -6.16 6.77 8.19
N ALA A 21 -6.34 5.45 8.02
CA ALA A 21 -5.25 4.46 7.99
C ALA A 21 -4.22 4.74 6.89
N SER A 22 -4.66 5.32 5.77
CA SER A 22 -3.81 5.70 4.64
C SER A 22 -3.17 7.10 4.78
N SER A 23 -3.54 7.86 5.82
CA SER A 23 -3.11 9.25 6.01
C SER A 23 -1.83 9.39 6.86
N THR A 24 -1.18 10.54 6.82
CA THR A 24 -0.05 10.84 7.72
C THR A 24 -0.49 11.18 9.15
N ALA A 25 -1.77 11.49 9.36
CA ALA A 25 -2.34 11.91 10.65
C ALA A 25 -2.79 10.74 11.53
N TRP A 26 -2.35 9.52 11.24
CA TRP A 26 -2.75 8.33 11.99
C TRP A 26 -2.23 8.33 13.41
N THR A 27 -3.13 8.12 14.37
CA THR A 27 -2.81 7.63 15.72
C THR A 27 -3.81 6.55 16.11
N THR A 28 -3.37 5.57 16.90
CA THR A 28 -4.25 4.48 17.36
C THR A 28 -5.39 5.00 18.23
N GLU A 29 -5.17 6.05 19.02
CA GLU A 29 -6.21 6.70 19.82
C GLU A 29 -7.30 7.37 18.96
N MET A 30 -6.92 8.14 17.94
CA MET A 30 -7.87 8.72 17.00
C MET A 30 -8.64 7.64 16.23
N ALA A 31 -7.94 6.59 15.82
CA ALA A 31 -8.55 5.49 15.09
C ALA A 31 -9.55 4.71 15.95
N LEU A 32 -9.24 4.47 17.22
CA LEU A 32 -10.17 3.85 18.17
C LEU A 32 -11.44 4.68 18.32
N ALA A 33 -11.30 5.99 18.54
CA ALA A 33 -12.45 6.90 18.67
C ALA A 33 -13.36 6.92 17.43
N GLN A 34 -12.80 6.68 16.24
CA GLN A 34 -13.54 6.70 14.98
C GLN A 34 -13.96 5.30 14.48
N SER A 35 -13.55 4.24 15.16
CA SER A 35 -13.83 2.84 14.77
C SER A 35 -15.16 2.30 15.28
N GLU A 36 -15.91 3.08 16.06
CA GLU A 36 -17.19 2.63 16.63
C GLU A 36 -18.19 2.24 15.53
N GLY A 37 -18.67 0.99 15.58
CA GLY A 37 -19.58 0.42 14.59
C GLY A 37 -18.92 0.03 13.25
N VAL A 38 -17.59 0.04 13.16
CA VAL A 38 -16.84 -0.44 12.00
C VAL A 38 -16.40 -1.88 12.21
N ASP A 39 -16.70 -2.75 11.25
CA ASP A 39 -16.12 -4.10 11.17
C ASP A 39 -14.68 -4.02 10.67
N VAL A 40 -13.76 -3.78 11.61
CA VAL A 40 -12.31 -3.68 11.33
C VAL A 40 -11.75 -4.98 10.76
N PRO A 41 -12.10 -6.19 11.26
CA PRO A 41 -11.68 -7.44 10.64
C PRO A 41 -12.08 -7.57 9.16
N ALA A 42 -13.33 -7.26 8.81
CA ALA A 42 -13.77 -7.30 7.40
C ALA A 42 -13.04 -6.25 6.54
N LEU A 43 -12.68 -5.10 7.13
CA LEU A 43 -11.89 -4.07 6.45
C LEU A 43 -10.46 -4.54 6.18
N ILE A 44 -9.82 -5.22 7.14
CA ILE A 44 -8.49 -5.84 6.99
C ILE A 44 -8.53 -6.87 5.86
N GLU A 45 -9.49 -7.80 5.87
CA GLU A 45 -9.63 -8.82 4.83
C GLU A 45 -9.81 -8.21 3.42
N SER A 46 -10.53 -7.09 3.34
CA SER A 46 -10.72 -6.34 2.09
C SER A 46 -9.42 -5.68 1.59
N TYR A 47 -8.57 -5.19 2.50
CA TYR A 47 -7.24 -4.66 2.16
C TYR A 47 -6.30 -5.80 1.72
N GLU A 48 -6.25 -6.89 2.48
CA GLU A 48 -5.41 -8.05 2.18
C GLU A 48 -5.71 -8.62 0.80
N ARG A 49 -6.99 -8.89 0.49
CA ARG A 49 -7.40 -9.35 -0.84
C ARG A 49 -7.04 -8.37 -1.95
N GLY A 50 -7.12 -7.07 -1.68
CA GLY A 50 -6.75 -6.05 -2.65
C GLY A 50 -5.24 -5.91 -2.87
N LEU A 51 -4.44 -6.44 -1.94
CA LEU A 51 -2.97 -6.42 -1.94
C LEU A 51 -2.34 -7.71 -2.50
N VAL A 52 -3.16 -8.71 -2.86
CA VAL A 52 -2.70 -9.88 -3.60
C VAL A 52 -2.46 -9.51 -5.08
N ALA A 53 -1.39 -10.06 -5.66
CA ALA A 53 -1.06 -9.87 -7.07
C ALA A 53 -2.23 -10.30 -7.97
N LEU A 54 -2.50 -9.55 -9.04
CA LEU A 54 -3.61 -9.84 -9.96
C LEU A 54 -3.58 -11.27 -10.51
N LYS A 55 -2.40 -11.74 -10.93
CA LYS A 55 -2.22 -13.10 -11.45
C LYS A 55 -2.58 -14.21 -10.45
N GLU A 56 -2.52 -13.91 -9.16
CA GLU A 56 -2.87 -14.83 -8.07
C GLU A 56 -4.34 -14.68 -7.66
N ALA A 57 -4.81 -13.43 -7.55
CA ALA A 57 -6.19 -13.13 -7.15
C ALA A 57 -7.22 -13.48 -8.24
N GLU A 58 -6.86 -13.27 -9.51
CA GLU A 58 -7.72 -13.47 -10.67
C GLU A 58 -6.92 -14.15 -11.79
N PRO A 59 -6.55 -15.44 -11.63
CA PRO A 59 -5.73 -16.14 -12.60
C PRO A 59 -6.40 -16.14 -13.97
N LYS A 60 -5.62 -15.81 -15.02
CA LYS A 60 -6.10 -15.63 -16.40
C LYS A 60 -7.18 -14.53 -16.54
N GLY A 61 -7.23 -13.58 -15.59
CA GLY A 61 -8.20 -12.49 -15.58
C GLY A 61 -9.62 -12.93 -15.18
N LEU A 62 -9.77 -14.09 -14.54
CA LEU A 62 -11.06 -14.64 -14.12
C LEU A 62 -11.21 -14.56 -12.60
N GLY A 63 -12.37 -14.12 -12.13
CA GLY A 63 -12.75 -14.16 -10.72
C GLY A 63 -13.25 -15.54 -10.30
N ALA A 64 -13.59 -15.69 -9.01
CA ALA A 64 -14.02 -16.97 -8.42
C ALA A 64 -15.24 -17.63 -9.11
N SER A 65 -16.07 -16.86 -9.83
CA SER A 65 -17.22 -17.38 -10.57
C SER A 65 -16.89 -17.86 -12.00
N GLY A 66 -15.63 -17.80 -12.42
CA GLY A 66 -15.21 -18.07 -13.79
C GLY A 66 -15.56 -16.96 -14.79
N LYS A 67 -16.18 -15.87 -14.32
CA LYS A 67 -16.43 -14.64 -15.09
C LYS A 67 -15.20 -13.72 -15.07
N PRO A 68 -15.09 -12.72 -15.97
CA PRO A 68 -14.06 -11.70 -15.88
C PRO A 68 -13.93 -11.14 -14.47
N GLY A 69 -12.72 -11.19 -13.93
CA GLY A 69 -12.42 -10.72 -12.59
C GLY A 69 -12.60 -9.21 -12.48
N LYS A 70 -13.11 -8.73 -11.35
CA LYS A 70 -13.45 -7.32 -11.14
C LYS A 70 -12.22 -6.42 -11.16
N LEU A 71 -11.08 -6.92 -10.69
CA LEU A 71 -9.84 -6.14 -10.64
C LEU A 71 -9.20 -6.08 -12.03
N SER A 72 -9.16 -7.20 -12.74
CA SER A 72 -8.61 -7.31 -14.09
C SER A 72 -9.48 -6.55 -15.10
N SER A 73 -10.81 -6.68 -15.03
CA SER A 73 -11.73 -5.92 -15.88
C SER A 73 -11.64 -4.43 -15.60
N GLY A 74 -11.62 -4.05 -14.32
CA GLY A 74 -11.47 -2.66 -13.94
C GLY A 74 -10.15 -2.05 -14.39
N LEU A 75 -9.04 -2.80 -14.31
CA LEU A 75 -7.75 -2.37 -14.85
C LEU A 75 -7.81 -2.23 -16.38
N ALA A 76 -8.49 -3.14 -17.09
CA ALA A 76 -8.69 -3.01 -18.52
C ALA A 76 -9.47 -1.74 -18.89
N ASP A 77 -10.49 -1.38 -18.12
CA ASP A 77 -11.24 -0.13 -18.30
C ASP A 77 -10.34 1.10 -18.08
N ASP A 78 -9.54 1.10 -17.01
CA ASP A 78 -8.59 2.18 -16.69
C ASP A 78 -7.51 2.31 -17.79
N LEU A 79 -7.03 1.19 -18.35
CA LEU A 79 -6.07 1.14 -19.47
C LEU A 79 -6.69 1.62 -20.79
N ALA A 80 -7.97 1.31 -21.06
CA ALA A 80 -8.66 1.78 -22.25
C ALA A 80 -8.73 3.32 -22.31
N LEU A 81 -8.89 3.98 -21.16
CA LEU A 81 -8.83 5.44 -21.06
C LEU A 81 -7.43 5.97 -21.40
N LEU A 82 -6.37 5.32 -20.91
CA LEU A 82 -4.98 5.67 -21.24
C LEU A 82 -4.69 5.48 -22.74
N CYS A 83 -5.16 4.37 -23.32
CA CYS A 83 -5.04 4.10 -24.75
C CYS A 83 -5.71 5.19 -25.58
N THR A 84 -6.96 5.53 -25.23
CA THR A 84 -7.74 6.58 -25.91
C THR A 84 -7.06 7.95 -25.81
N LYS A 85 -6.48 8.27 -24.65
CA LYS A 85 -5.75 9.52 -24.44
C LYS A 85 -4.52 9.65 -25.35
N ILE A 86 -3.77 8.56 -25.53
CA ILE A 86 -2.47 8.57 -26.22
C ILE A 86 -2.64 8.32 -27.73
N ALA A 87 -3.54 7.42 -28.11
CA ALA A 87 -3.76 6.98 -29.47
C ALA A 87 -5.27 6.94 -29.81
N PRO A 88 -5.96 8.10 -29.89
CA PRO A 88 -7.41 8.16 -30.06
C PRO A 88 -7.92 7.56 -31.38
N THR A 89 -7.04 7.36 -32.37
CA THR A 89 -7.37 6.82 -33.69
C THR A 89 -6.93 5.36 -33.88
N ILE A 90 -6.51 4.68 -32.82
CA ILE A 90 -6.14 3.26 -32.87
C ILE A 90 -7.35 2.41 -33.29
N ALA A 91 -7.12 1.36 -34.08
CA ALA A 91 -8.18 0.41 -34.42
C ALA A 91 -8.62 -0.36 -33.17
N VAL A 92 -9.92 -0.70 -33.09
CA VAL A 92 -10.51 -1.36 -31.91
C VAL A 92 -9.80 -2.67 -31.59
N GLU A 93 -9.49 -3.46 -32.62
CA GLU A 93 -8.81 -4.75 -32.47
C GLU A 93 -7.38 -4.59 -31.91
N GLN A 94 -6.70 -3.52 -32.30
CA GLN A 94 -5.36 -3.19 -31.80
C GLN A 94 -5.41 -2.68 -30.36
N ALA A 95 -6.41 -1.86 -30.01
CA ALA A 95 -6.63 -1.42 -28.64
C ALA A 95 -6.94 -2.60 -27.71
N ASP A 96 -7.79 -3.53 -28.15
CA ASP A 96 -8.14 -4.73 -27.38
C ASP A 96 -6.93 -5.65 -27.17
N ALA A 97 -6.12 -5.86 -28.21
CA ALA A 97 -4.90 -6.64 -28.11
C ALA A 97 -3.91 -5.97 -27.14
N TRP A 98 -3.72 -4.66 -27.25
CA TRP A 98 -2.85 -3.90 -26.36
C TRP A 98 -3.33 -3.97 -24.90
N ASN A 99 -4.63 -3.77 -24.64
CA ASN A 99 -5.22 -3.86 -23.31
C ASN A 99 -4.97 -5.24 -22.67
N LYS A 100 -5.18 -6.33 -23.43
CA LYS A 100 -4.94 -7.70 -22.94
C LYS A 100 -3.46 -7.93 -22.58
N VAL A 101 -2.55 -7.43 -23.42
CA VAL A 101 -1.10 -7.51 -23.16
C VAL A 101 -0.75 -6.72 -21.90
N MET A 102 -1.26 -5.51 -21.75
CA MET A 102 -0.98 -4.64 -20.60
C MET A 102 -1.52 -5.19 -19.29
N VAL A 103 -2.75 -5.71 -19.27
CA VAL A 103 -3.31 -6.39 -18.07
C VAL A 103 -2.41 -7.57 -17.67
N THR A 104 -1.92 -8.33 -18.65
CA THR A 104 -1.00 -9.46 -18.40
C THR A 104 0.36 -8.97 -17.88
N ALA A 105 0.92 -7.93 -18.50
CA ALA A 105 2.21 -7.36 -18.13
C ALA A 105 2.21 -6.81 -16.69
N LEU A 106 1.10 -6.18 -16.27
CA LEU A 106 0.93 -5.60 -14.94
C LEU A 106 0.35 -6.59 -13.91
N SER A 107 0.17 -7.86 -14.29
CA SER A 107 -0.50 -8.86 -13.44
C SER A 107 0.31 -9.26 -12.18
N ASP A 108 1.60 -8.92 -12.13
CA ASP A 108 2.43 -9.06 -10.94
C ASP A 108 2.11 -8.04 -9.85
N LEU A 109 1.48 -6.91 -10.20
CA LEU A 109 1.08 -5.90 -9.24
C LEU A 109 -0.21 -6.28 -8.50
N PRO A 110 -0.39 -5.82 -7.25
CA PRO A 110 -1.67 -5.98 -6.57
C PRO A 110 -2.81 -5.27 -7.31
N GLY A 111 -3.98 -5.91 -7.42
CA GLY A 111 -5.05 -5.38 -8.26
C GLY A 111 -5.58 -4.01 -7.85
N ARG A 112 -5.67 -3.75 -6.54
CA ARG A 112 -6.03 -2.41 -6.04
C ARG A 112 -4.99 -1.36 -6.42
N VAL A 113 -3.71 -1.71 -6.28
CA VAL A 113 -2.57 -0.82 -6.56
C VAL A 113 -2.46 -0.54 -8.05
N ALA A 114 -2.57 -1.56 -8.89
CA ALA A 114 -2.48 -1.43 -10.34
C ALA A 114 -3.55 -0.49 -10.90
N ARG A 115 -4.79 -0.61 -10.43
CA ARG A 115 -5.89 0.26 -10.85
C ARG A 115 -5.70 1.70 -10.42
N GLU A 116 -5.38 1.94 -9.14
CA GLU A 116 -5.13 3.29 -8.65
C GLU A 116 -3.91 3.93 -9.35
N ALA A 117 -2.89 3.14 -9.66
CA ALA A 117 -1.72 3.58 -10.42
C ALA A 117 -2.07 3.93 -11.89
N ALA A 118 -2.91 3.14 -12.56
CA ALA A 118 -3.41 3.43 -13.90
C ALA A 118 -4.23 4.74 -13.93
N GLN A 119 -5.10 4.94 -12.94
CA GLN A 119 -5.85 6.18 -12.80
C GLN A 119 -4.93 7.38 -12.54
N ALA A 120 -3.91 7.24 -11.69
CA ALA A 120 -2.91 8.28 -11.46
C ALA A 120 -2.08 8.59 -12.73
N ALA A 121 -1.80 7.56 -13.55
CA ALA A 121 -1.08 7.71 -14.80
C ALA A 121 -1.83 8.58 -15.81
N LEU A 122 -3.18 8.64 -15.77
CA LEU A 122 -3.97 9.54 -16.64
C LEU A 122 -3.58 11.01 -16.49
N HIS A 123 -3.03 11.42 -15.35
CA HIS A 123 -2.58 12.79 -15.12
C HIS A 123 -1.12 13.03 -15.51
N THR A 124 -0.40 12.01 -15.96
CA THR A 124 0.99 12.11 -16.41
C THR A 124 1.03 12.30 -17.94
N PRO A 125 1.80 13.26 -18.47
CA PRO A 125 2.02 13.36 -19.91
C PRO A 125 2.74 12.11 -20.45
N MET A 126 2.17 11.48 -21.47
CA MET A 126 2.74 10.33 -22.18
C MET A 126 2.54 10.58 -23.68
N ARG A 127 3.55 10.27 -24.48
CA ARG A 127 3.56 10.43 -25.93
C ARG A 127 3.26 9.13 -26.64
N PHE A 128 3.65 7.99 -26.06
CA PHE A 128 3.58 6.69 -26.71
C PHE A 128 3.03 5.60 -25.80
N LEU A 129 2.36 4.60 -26.37
CA LEU A 129 1.74 3.51 -25.62
C LEU A 129 2.76 2.65 -24.86
N ASN A 130 4.01 2.55 -25.35
CA ASN A 130 5.07 1.80 -24.67
C ASN A 130 5.55 2.46 -23.38
N GLU A 131 5.22 3.73 -23.12
CA GLU A 131 5.57 4.44 -21.88
C GLU A 131 4.62 4.07 -20.73
N VAL A 132 3.41 3.58 -21.05
CA VAL A 132 2.33 3.37 -20.08
C VAL A 132 2.73 2.41 -18.97
N GLU A 133 3.38 1.29 -19.30
CA GLU A 133 3.79 0.30 -18.29
C GLU A 133 4.74 0.92 -17.27
N GLY A 134 5.78 1.61 -17.74
CA GLY A 134 6.78 2.24 -16.88
C GLY A 134 6.17 3.29 -15.95
N VAL A 135 5.27 4.12 -16.48
CA VAL A 135 4.57 5.14 -15.69
C VAL A 135 3.67 4.50 -14.63
N ILE A 136 2.90 3.47 -14.98
CA ILE A 136 2.05 2.76 -14.01
C ILE A 136 2.91 2.14 -12.90
N ARG A 137 4.02 1.49 -13.24
CA ARG A 137 4.93 0.89 -12.25
C ARG A 137 5.54 1.95 -11.33
N GLU A 138 5.95 3.09 -11.86
CA GLU A 138 6.45 4.21 -11.06
C GLU A 138 5.39 4.69 -10.05
N LYS A 139 4.14 4.87 -10.48
CA LYS A 139 3.03 5.28 -9.59
C LYS A 139 2.64 4.19 -8.59
N ALA A 140 2.74 2.92 -8.98
CA ALA A 140 2.39 1.78 -8.15
C ALA A 140 3.24 1.69 -6.87
N VAL A 141 4.52 2.07 -6.91
CA VAL A 141 5.43 2.00 -5.75
C VAL A 141 4.90 2.77 -4.52
N PRO A 142 4.68 4.11 -4.58
CA PRO A 142 4.17 4.86 -3.44
C PRO A 142 2.72 4.49 -3.08
N ILE A 143 1.91 4.06 -4.06
CA ILE A 143 0.53 3.61 -3.81
C ILE A 143 0.53 2.30 -3.00
N GLY A 144 1.30 1.31 -3.43
CA GLY A 144 1.47 0.04 -2.72
C GLY A 144 1.95 0.26 -1.29
N TYR A 145 2.94 1.14 -1.11
CA TYR A 145 3.41 1.51 0.23
C TYR A 145 2.31 2.06 1.14
N ARG A 146 1.49 3.00 0.64
CA ARG A 146 0.37 3.55 1.43
C ARG A 146 -0.63 2.46 1.86
N HIS A 147 -0.96 1.53 0.96
CA HIS A 147 -1.89 0.44 1.28
C HIS A 147 -1.29 -0.59 2.25
N SER A 148 -0.01 -0.95 2.11
CA SER A 148 0.68 -1.80 3.08
C SER A 148 0.73 -1.17 4.46
N MET A 149 0.99 0.14 4.55
CA MET A 149 0.98 0.86 5.81
C MET A 149 -0.42 0.96 6.42
N ALA A 150 -1.44 1.23 5.60
CA ALA A 150 -2.82 1.21 6.05
C ALA A 150 -3.21 -0.14 6.62
N LEU A 151 -2.84 -1.25 5.96
CA LEU A 151 -3.08 -2.60 6.46
C LEU A 151 -2.42 -2.85 7.82
N ARG A 152 -1.14 -2.47 7.98
CA ARG A 152 -0.44 -2.57 9.27
C ARG A 152 -1.17 -1.80 10.38
N ARG A 153 -1.56 -0.56 10.10
CA ARG A 153 -2.29 0.31 11.03
C ARG A 153 -3.66 -0.25 11.41
N LEU A 154 -4.38 -0.84 10.45
CA LEU A 154 -5.66 -1.49 10.72
C LEU A 154 -5.48 -2.71 11.64
N ARG A 155 -4.41 -3.51 11.46
CA ARG A 155 -4.07 -4.61 12.38
C ARG A 155 -3.70 -4.10 13.77
N GLU A 156 -2.97 -3.00 13.87
CA GLU A 156 -2.68 -2.34 15.15
C GLU A 156 -3.96 -1.87 15.86
N LEU A 157 -4.91 -1.31 15.10
CA LEU A 157 -6.24 -0.93 15.59
C LEU A 157 -7.03 -2.15 16.09
N GLU A 158 -7.07 -3.23 15.30
CA GLU A 158 -7.74 -4.48 15.70
C GLU A 158 -7.19 -5.02 17.02
N ALA A 159 -5.86 -5.06 17.16
CA ALA A 159 -5.20 -5.49 18.39
C ALA A 159 -5.49 -4.56 19.58
N ALA A 160 -5.64 -3.26 19.34
CA ALA A 160 -6.03 -2.30 20.37
C ALA A 160 -7.50 -2.49 20.80
N ILE A 161 -8.42 -2.70 19.86
CA ILE A 161 -9.83 -3.00 20.15
C ILE A 161 -9.94 -4.28 20.97
N ARG A 162 -9.23 -5.35 20.57
CA ARG A 162 -9.25 -6.62 21.31
C ARG A 162 -8.76 -6.46 22.75
N ARG A 163 -7.65 -5.74 22.96
CA ARG A 163 -7.14 -5.42 24.31
C ARG A 163 -8.11 -4.60 25.16
N ALA A 164 -8.84 -3.66 24.56
CA ALA A 164 -9.83 -2.86 25.27
C ALA A 164 -11.07 -3.68 25.68
N LEU A 165 -11.44 -4.69 24.91
CA LEU A 165 -12.57 -5.59 25.21
C LEU A 165 -12.22 -6.69 26.22
N GLU A 166 -10.94 -7.06 26.35
CA GLU A 166 -10.47 -8.13 27.24
C GLU A 166 -9.36 -7.65 28.20
N PRO A 167 -9.69 -6.78 29.18
CA PRO A 167 -8.70 -6.14 30.05
C PRO A 167 -7.94 -7.11 30.97
N ASP A 168 -8.51 -8.29 31.25
CA ASP A 168 -7.94 -9.29 32.17
C ASP A 168 -7.10 -10.38 31.46
N GLN A 169 -6.92 -10.32 30.13
CA GLN A 169 -5.99 -11.22 29.48
C GLN A 169 -4.55 -10.80 29.79
N PRO A 170 -3.68 -11.70 30.30
CA PRO A 170 -2.25 -11.43 30.33
C PRO A 170 -1.86 -11.14 28.89
N ALA A 171 -1.25 -9.97 28.65
CA ALA A 171 -0.90 -9.51 27.31
C ALA A 171 -0.40 -10.69 26.49
N LEU A 172 -1.16 -11.10 25.47
CA LEU A 172 -0.66 -12.01 24.45
C LEU A 172 0.72 -11.46 24.09
N ALA A 173 1.76 -12.30 24.26
CA ALA A 173 3.13 -11.91 23.95
C ALA A 173 3.06 -11.18 22.61
N ALA A 174 3.43 -9.89 22.61
CA ALA A 174 3.39 -9.06 21.42
C ALA A 174 3.91 -9.92 20.26
N PRO A 175 3.22 -9.97 19.10
CA PRO A 175 3.70 -10.76 17.96
C PRO A 175 5.17 -10.47 17.86
N ASN A 176 5.99 -11.50 18.11
CA ASN A 176 7.39 -11.33 18.49
C ASN A 176 7.94 -10.25 17.57
N PRO A 177 8.24 -9.03 18.06
CA PRO A 177 8.62 -7.95 17.17
C PRO A 177 9.73 -8.54 16.33
N GLU A 178 9.55 -8.62 15.01
CA GLU A 178 10.65 -9.04 14.15
C GLU A 178 11.85 -8.27 14.65
N PRO A 179 12.90 -8.96 15.11
CA PRO A 179 13.89 -8.34 15.98
C PRO A 179 14.35 -7.07 15.29
N GLU A 180 14.14 -5.92 15.94
CA GLU A 180 14.58 -4.63 15.40
C GLU A 180 16.02 -4.82 14.93
N LEU A 181 16.29 -4.47 13.67
CA LEU A 181 17.59 -4.71 13.07
C LEU A 181 18.67 -4.16 14.00
N THR A 182 19.59 -5.02 14.43
CA THR A 182 20.66 -4.60 15.33
C THR A 182 21.53 -3.55 14.65
N VAL A 183 22.25 -2.76 15.44
CA VAL A 183 23.19 -1.76 14.93
C VAL A 183 24.17 -2.35 13.90
N GLU A 184 24.59 -3.60 14.11
CA GLU A 184 25.47 -4.36 13.22
C GLU A 184 24.78 -4.76 11.91
N GLN A 185 23.50 -5.17 11.98
CA GLN A 185 22.70 -5.51 10.82
C GLN A 185 22.39 -4.26 9.97
N ILE A 186 22.03 -3.14 10.59
CA ILE A 186 21.83 -1.85 9.91
C ILE A 186 23.10 -1.39 9.20
N ARG A 187 24.27 -1.67 9.79
CA ARG A 187 25.57 -1.35 9.21
C ARG A 187 25.89 -2.21 7.99
N ALA A 188 25.52 -3.49 8.02
CA ALA A 188 25.73 -4.42 6.92
C ALA A 188 24.86 -4.11 5.69
N LEU A 189 23.79 -3.31 5.84
CA LEU A 189 22.97 -2.87 4.72
C LEU A 189 23.70 -1.86 3.82
N THR A 190 23.49 -1.96 2.52
CA THR A 190 23.96 -0.95 1.56
C THR A 190 23.29 0.41 1.83
N PRO A 191 23.87 1.54 1.38
CA PRO A 191 23.25 2.86 1.53
C PRO A 191 21.84 2.92 0.93
N GLU A 192 21.60 2.24 -0.19
CA GLU A 192 20.31 2.17 -0.86
C GLU A 192 19.29 1.42 0.01
N LEU A 193 19.68 0.28 0.60
CA LEU A 193 18.83 -0.50 1.49
C LEU A 193 18.56 0.22 2.82
N ARG A 194 19.51 1.00 3.34
CA ARG A 194 19.29 1.88 4.49
C ARG A 194 18.31 3.00 4.16
N SER A 195 18.48 3.64 3.00
CA SER A 195 17.54 4.68 2.54
C SER A 195 16.14 4.12 2.36
N ILE A 196 16.02 2.91 1.80
CA ILE A 196 14.74 2.20 1.69
C ILE A 196 14.19 1.90 3.10
N GLY A 197 15.01 1.35 4.00
CA GLY A 197 14.66 1.07 5.40
C GLY A 197 14.11 2.27 6.17
N VAL A 198 14.71 3.45 5.97
CA VAL A 198 14.23 4.72 6.55
C VAL A 198 12.94 5.18 5.90
N LYS A 199 12.83 5.07 4.58
CA LYS A 199 11.61 5.45 3.83
C LYS A 199 10.42 4.58 4.18
N ILE A 200 10.65 3.31 4.56
CA ILE A 200 9.60 2.35 4.97
C ILE A 200 9.36 2.30 6.48
N GLY A 201 10.09 3.11 7.26
CA GLY A 201 9.97 3.15 8.74
C GLY A 201 10.36 1.85 9.44
N ALA A 202 11.10 0.96 8.76
CA ALA A 202 11.67 -0.24 9.36
C ALA A 202 12.89 0.08 10.24
N ILE A 203 13.60 1.16 9.90
CA ILE A 203 14.66 1.76 10.71
C ILE A 203 14.50 3.28 10.69
N THR A 204 14.93 3.98 11.73
CA THR A 204 14.87 5.45 11.78
C THR A 204 16.15 6.08 11.26
N GLN A 205 16.07 7.35 10.86
CA GLN A 205 17.26 8.12 10.49
C GLN A 205 18.25 8.22 11.67
N ASP A 206 17.74 8.26 12.90
CA ASP A 206 18.56 8.26 14.12
C ASP A 206 19.26 6.91 14.36
N GLN A 207 18.60 5.78 14.07
CA GLN A 207 19.21 4.45 14.14
C GLN A 207 20.31 4.29 13.08
N VAL A 208 20.10 4.80 11.86
CA VAL A 208 21.13 4.84 10.82
C VAL A 208 22.29 5.74 11.24
N ALA A 209 22.01 6.94 11.76
CA ALA A 209 23.03 7.87 12.22
C ALA A 209 23.83 7.30 13.40
N HIS A 210 23.18 6.63 14.35
CA HIS A 210 23.82 5.95 15.47
C HIS A 210 24.72 4.80 14.99
N ALA A 211 24.24 3.97 14.06
CA ALA A 211 25.01 2.85 13.52
C ALA A 211 26.26 3.28 12.75
N ILE A 212 26.20 4.44 12.10
CA ILE A 212 27.33 5.06 11.38
C ILE A 212 28.26 5.83 12.33
N ARG A 213 27.71 6.56 13.33
CA ARG A 213 28.50 7.33 14.32
C ARG A 213 29.31 6.47 15.27
N SER A 214 28.85 5.26 15.57
CA SER A 214 29.56 4.31 16.43
C SER A 214 30.93 3.84 15.86
N ASN A 215 31.40 4.45 14.75
CA ASN A 215 32.74 4.30 14.19
C ASN A 215 33.57 5.61 14.26
N TYR A 216 33.16 6.61 15.03
CA TYR A 216 34.05 7.73 15.36
C TYR A 216 35.01 7.31 16.46
N VAL A 217 36.18 6.80 16.07
CA VAL A 217 37.38 6.85 16.91
C VAL A 217 37.95 8.25 16.72
N PRO A 218 37.98 9.11 17.75
CA PRO A 218 38.67 10.40 17.65
C PRO A 218 40.15 10.13 17.31
N HIS A 219 40.64 10.72 16.23
CA HIS A 219 42.07 10.90 16.06
C HIS A 219 42.51 12.02 17.01
N GLU A 220 42.71 11.70 18.29
CA GLU A 220 43.50 12.52 19.19
C GLU A 220 44.75 11.73 19.62
N GLU A 221 45.88 12.44 19.60
CA GLU A 221 47.23 12.02 19.98
C GLU A 221 48.05 11.28 18.91
N ALA A 222 48.38 12.02 17.83
CA ALA A 222 49.71 11.92 17.25
C ALA A 222 50.64 12.84 18.05
N ALA A 223 51.30 12.26 19.06
CA ALA A 223 52.53 12.79 19.64
C ALA A 223 53.74 12.24 18.88
#